data_AF-A0A815J6B5-F1
#
_entry.id   AF-A0A815J6B5-F1
#
_cell.length_a   1.000
_cell.length_b   1.000
_cell.length_c   1.000
_cell.angle_alpha   90.00
_cell.angle_beta   90.00
_cell.angle_gamma   90.00
#
_symmetry.space_group_name_H-M   'P 1'
#
loop_
_entity.id
_entity.type
_entity.pdbx_description
1 polymer ?
#
loop_
_entity_poly.entity_id
_entity_poly.type
_entity_poly.pdbx_seq_one_letter_code
_entity_poly.pdbx_strand_id
1 'polypeptide(L)' 'MFFPAEYPVTKDNMNYAVVIVGGISIFATVYWIVSARHWFVGPKRTTKNSFQLSPTFITTSGTTKISPSPNAIHSQL' A
#
# COMPACT_ATOMS: atom_id res chain seq x y z
N MET A 1 13.24 25.98 33.68
CA MET A 1 13.76 27.21 33.04
C MET A 1 12.72 27.76 32.06
N PHE A 2 11.58 28.27 32.54
CA PHE A 2 10.56 28.95 31.69
C PHE A 2 10.11 30.30 32.28
N PHE A 3 10.59 30.64 33.48
CA PHE A 3 10.35 31.90 34.17
C PHE A 3 11.59 32.80 34.11
N PRO A 4 11.44 34.14 34.09
CA PRO A 4 12.54 35.09 34.08
C PRO A 4 13.39 34.95 35.37
N ALA A 5 14.71 35.07 35.23
CA ALA A 5 15.65 34.90 36.36
C ALA A 5 15.74 36.15 37.25
N GLU A 6 15.43 37.34 36.72
CA GLU A 6 15.61 38.63 37.39
C GLU A 6 14.51 39.61 36.96
N TYR A 7 14.07 40.48 37.88
CA TYR A 7 13.09 41.55 37.65
C TYR A 7 13.81 42.91 37.72
N PRO A 8 13.49 43.91 36.89
CA PRO A 8 12.46 43.93 35.86
C PRO A 8 12.85 43.17 34.58
N VAL A 9 11.87 42.54 33.92
CA VAL A 9 12.09 41.83 32.66
C VAL A 9 12.31 42.84 31.53
N THR A 10 13.54 42.93 31.07
CA THR A 10 13.91 43.69 29.87
C THR A 10 14.00 42.78 28.65
N LYS A 11 14.09 43.38 27.46
CA LYS A 11 14.21 42.61 26.19
C LYS A 11 15.40 41.66 26.22
N ASP A 12 16.47 42.04 26.89
CA ASP A 12 17.71 41.26 26.94
C ASP A 12 17.64 40.09 27.94
N ASN A 13 16.72 40.13 28.92
CA ASN A 13 16.63 39.14 30.00
C ASN A 13 15.44 38.16 29.89
N MET A 14 14.63 38.25 28.84
CA MET A 14 13.52 37.31 28.64
C MET A 14 14.00 35.94 28.16
N ASN A 15 13.28 34.86 28.52
CA ASN A 15 13.63 33.51 28.10
C ASN A 15 13.22 33.24 26.64
N TYR A 16 14.21 33.17 25.75
CA TYR A 16 14.01 32.91 24.32
C TYR A 16 13.93 31.42 23.93
N ALA A 17 13.96 30.50 24.89
CA ALA A 17 13.93 29.07 24.61
C ALA A 17 12.65 28.67 23.84
N VAL A 18 11.50 29.28 24.14
CA VAL A 18 10.24 29.01 23.43
C VAL A 18 10.33 29.37 21.95
N VAL A 19 11.04 30.45 21.59
CA VAL A 19 11.23 30.88 20.20
C VAL A 19 12.10 29.87 19.45
N ILE A 20 13.17 29.41 20.08
CA ILE A 20 14.08 28.41 19.50
C ILE A 20 13.35 27.08 19.29
N VAL A 21 12.61 26.61 20.30
CA VAL A 21 11.83 25.36 20.22
C VAL A 21 10.74 25.46 19.15
N GLY A 22 10.06 26.60 19.06
CA GLY A 22 9.07 26.86 18.00
C GLY A 22 9.69 26.86 16.60
N GLY A 23 10.86 27.44 16.43
CA GLY A 23 11.59 27.40 15.15
C GLY A 23 11.93 25.97 14.75
N ILE A 24 12.54 25.20 15.65
CA ILE A 24 12.96 23.81 15.38
C ILE A 24 11.74 22.92 15.09
N SER A 25 10.65 23.06 15.83
CA SER A 25 9.45 22.25 15.61
C SER A 25 8.85 22.50 14.23
N ILE A 26 8.76 23.75 13.78
CA ILE A 26 8.29 24.11 12.44
C ILE A 26 9.22 23.51 11.38
N PHE A 27 10.54 23.68 11.51
CA PHE A 27 11.49 23.11 10.54
C PHE A 27 11.37 21.58 10.47
N ALA A 28 11.28 20.90 11.61
CA ALA A 28 11.11 19.45 11.66
C ALA A 28 9.79 19.00 11.03
N THR A 29 8.68 19.69 11.30
CA THR A 29 7.37 19.40 10.70
C THR A 29 7.41 19.58 9.18
N VAL A 30 8.00 20.67 8.68
CA VAL A 30 8.14 20.92 7.24
C VAL A 30 8.99 19.84 6.58
N TYR A 31 10.14 19.51 7.18
CA TYR A 31 11.03 18.45 6.68
C TYR A 31 10.32 17.09 6.61
N TRP A 32 9.56 16.75 7.65
CA TRP A 32 8.79 15.52 7.70
C TRP A 32 7.69 15.48 6.64
N ILE A 33 6.91 16.55 6.46
CA ILE A 33 5.85 16.63 5.44
C ILE A 33 6.42 16.43 4.03
N VAL A 34 7.55 17.10 3.73
CA VAL A 34 8.23 16.97 2.43
C VAL A 34 8.71 15.53 2.23
N SER A 35 9.33 14.93 3.24
CA SER A 35 9.86 13.56 3.15
C SER A 35 8.76 12.50 3.06
N ALA A 36 7.66 12.66 3.82
CA ALA A 36 6.56 11.71 3.89
C ALA A 36 5.91 11.44 2.52
N ARG A 37 5.86 12.45 1.64
CA ARG A 37 5.31 12.29 0.29
C ARG A 37 6.11 11.33 -0.60
N HIS A 38 7.40 11.15 -0.32
CA HIS A 38 8.29 10.33 -1.15
C HIS A 38 8.34 8.85 -0.72
N TRP A 39 7.85 8.54 0.48
CA TRP A 39 7.95 7.19 1.05
C TRP A 39 6.76 6.30 0.72
N PHE A 40 5.68 6.86 0.20
CA PHE A 40 4.52 6.06 -0.19
C PHE A 40 4.70 5.47 -1.59
N VAL A 41 5.29 4.28 -1.64
CA VAL A 41 5.27 3.43 -2.84
C VAL A 41 3.96 2.64 -2.81
N GLY A 42 3.01 3.02 -3.68
CA GLY A 42 1.72 2.33 -3.77
C GLY A 42 1.90 0.84 -4.08
N PRO A 43 0.99 -0.04 -3.61
CA PRO A 43 1.08 -1.47 -3.86
C PRO A 43 1.10 -1.74 -5.37
N LYS A 44 2.15 -2.42 -5.84
CA LYS A 44 2.24 -2.89 -7.23
C LYS A 44 1.07 -3.84 -7.46
N ARG A 45 0.06 -3.42 -8.24
CA ARG A 45 -1.04 -4.29 -8.65
C ARG A 45 -0.42 -5.41 -9.49
N THR A 46 -0.30 -6.60 -8.91
CA THR A 46 -0.08 -7.81 -9.72
C THR A 46 -1.38 -8.03 -10.48
N THR A 47 -1.43 -7.56 -11.73
CA THR A 47 -2.51 -7.90 -12.64
C THR A 47 -2.35 -9.39 -12.88
N LYS A 48 -3.18 -10.20 -12.20
CA LYS A 48 -3.25 -11.64 -12.46
C LYS A 48 -3.87 -11.88 -13.83
N ASN A 49 -3.13 -11.58 -14.90
CA ASN A 49 -3.37 -12.17 -16.22
C ASN A 49 -2.69 -13.55 -16.36
N SER A 50 -2.11 -14.08 -15.28
CA SER A 50 -1.62 -15.46 -15.18
C SER A 50 -2.65 -16.42 -14.55
N PHE A 51 -3.74 -15.93 -13.95
CA PHE A 51 -4.81 -16.80 -13.42
C PHE A 51 -5.73 -17.36 -14.52
N GLN A 52 -5.66 -16.80 -15.73
CA GLN A 52 -6.51 -17.18 -16.86
C GLN A 52 -5.74 -17.84 -18.01
N LEU A 53 -4.42 -18.02 -17.87
CA LEU A 53 -3.56 -18.71 -18.85
C LEU A 53 -2.99 -20.02 -18.30
N SER A 54 -3.68 -20.66 -17.34
CA SER A 54 -3.55 -22.11 -17.16
C SER A 54 -4.77 -22.76 -17.82
N PRO A 55 -4.73 -23.05 -19.13
CA PRO A 55 -5.82 -23.73 -19.83
C PRO A 55 -5.87 -25.21 -19.45
N THR A 56 -5.91 -25.58 -18.17
CA THR A 56 -6.21 -26.96 -17.75
C THR A 56 -6.71 -27.03 -16.30
N PHE A 57 -7.85 -26.40 -16.02
CA PHE A 57 -8.67 -26.79 -14.86
C PHE A 57 -10.10 -27.07 -15.33
N ILE A 58 -10.28 -28.12 -16.12
CA ILE A 58 -11.61 -28.71 -16.31
C ILE A 58 -11.64 -30.00 -15.49
N THR A 59 -11.96 -29.84 -14.20
CA THR A 59 -12.50 -30.93 -13.38
C THR A 59 -13.98 -31.02 -13.72
N THR A 60 -14.36 -31.89 -14.65
CA THR A 60 -15.76 -32.32 -14.81
C THR A 60 -16.04 -33.37 -13.74
N SER A 61 -16.56 -32.92 -12.59
CA SER A 61 -17.24 -33.75 -11.61
C SER A 61 -18.55 -34.29 -12.21
N GLY A 62 -18.60 -35.61 -12.48
CA GLY A 62 -19.82 -36.43 -12.59
C GLY A 62 -20.78 -36.15 -13.76
N THR A 63 -20.78 -37.02 -14.77
CA THR A 63 -21.97 -37.69 -15.33
C THR A 63 -21.58 -38.54 -16.55
N THR A 64 -21.56 -39.86 -16.34
CA THR A 64 -22.14 -40.88 -17.22
C THR A 64 -21.72 -40.89 -18.70
N LYS A 65 -20.78 -41.79 -19.03
CA LYS A 65 -20.77 -42.50 -20.32
C LYS A 65 -22.18 -43.05 -20.56
N ILE A 66 -22.88 -42.62 -21.61
CA ILE A 66 -23.70 -43.42 -22.55
C ILE A 66 -24.31 -42.42 -23.56
N SER A 67 -23.88 -42.47 -24.83
CA SER A 67 -24.78 -42.33 -25.97
C SER A 67 -24.10 -42.90 -27.23
N PRO A 68 -24.73 -43.85 -27.95
CA PRO A 68 -24.08 -44.65 -28.97
C PRO A 68 -23.99 -43.90 -30.30
N SER A 69 -22.82 -43.97 -30.94
CA SER A 69 -22.64 -43.48 -32.31
C SER A 69 -23.45 -44.35 -33.30
N PRO A 70 -24.34 -43.78 -34.14
CA PRO A 70 -25.21 -44.54 -35.06
C PRO A 70 -24.49 -45.29 -36.20
N ASN A 71 -23.17 -45.23 -36.28
CA ASN A 71 -22.44 -45.54 -37.51
C ASN A 71 -21.61 -46.84 -37.43
N ALA A 72 -21.99 -47.78 -36.56
CA ALA A 72 -21.26 -49.05 -36.39
C ALA A 72 -21.76 -50.23 -37.25
N ILE A 73 -22.69 -50.00 -38.20
CA ILE A 73 -23.32 -51.08 -39.00
C ILE A 73 -22.85 -51.19 -40.46
N HIS A 74 -21.84 -50.42 -40.89
CA HIS A 74 -21.37 -50.44 -42.30
C HIS A 74 -19.93 -50.97 -42.50
N SER A 75 -19.32 -51.64 -41.52
CA SER A 75 -17.93 -52.11 -41.61
C SER A 75 -17.70 -53.61 -41.37
N GLN A 76 -18.71 -54.48 -41.60
CA GLN A 76 -18.57 -55.94 -41.44
C GLN A 76 -19.24 -56.76 -42.57
N LEU A 77 -18.99 -56.37 -43.83
CA LEU A 77 -19.08 -57.27 -44.98
C LEU A 77 -17.78 -57.21 -45.77
#